data_AF-A0A969H8F5-F1
#
_entry.id   AF-A0A969H8F5-F1
#
_cell.length_a   1.000
_cell.length_b   1.000
_cell.length_c   1.000
_cell.angle_alpha   90.00
_cell.angle_beta   90.00
_cell.angle_gamma   90.00
#
_symmetry.space_group_name_H-M   'P 1'
#
loop_
_entity.id
_entity.type
_entity.pdbx_description
1 polymer ?
#
loop_
_entity_poly.entity_id
_entity_poly.type
_entity_poly.pdbx_seq_one_letter_code
_entity_poly.pdbx_strand_id
1 'polypeptide(L)'
;MSNNNSTAPKPRWVFVMEPDRCINCEACMISCSLENDVPLGMHRNWIKQHESGTFPNLSISFMPENCHHCDNAPCVLVCPTGASYQRDDGLVLVDYDKCINCQYCMAACPYEARYVDKTRGVVDKCTFCVHRLDAGLPPACVETCVGGSRHFGDLNDPASDVSKLLAQYEATPFHPETGTGPNIYYINRAKPAPDKEFPLPVHESVPPLIQTWQKLEQPAMMGMLGAAVVVTGAAYRLAHRNAQEHFAEVAEALENEETAPAASEQPAAPKTDVIVRYRFVQRLGHAINALAFLILLITGLFLFFSPLGMFAGQLSRVLHRIFAVVLFLGPIFYFMTSRDRFLHLLKASFTYNKDDLIWLLKMPLYFFGKAGGLPPQGEINAGQRIHHATTIIFYNLVALSGVMLWIGRSNLSPELFTGALVAHDVSMAILTVLLFGHVYFTFVYGALNNMITGRISKLYAQVEHPLWLQELEEQDKRDDTL
;
A
#
# COMPACT_ATOMS: atom_id res chain seq x y z
N MET A 1 29.99 -7.35 -31.82
CA MET A 1 29.24 -6.09 -31.57
C MET A 1 29.00 -5.44 -32.92
N SER A 2 27.84 -5.73 -33.53
CA SER A 2 27.39 -5.05 -34.74
C SER A 2 26.51 -3.89 -34.28
N ASN A 3 27.05 -2.67 -34.33
CA ASN A 3 26.28 -1.44 -34.16
C ASN A 3 25.50 -1.22 -35.46
N ASN A 4 24.31 -1.82 -35.56
CA ASN A 4 23.39 -1.53 -36.64
C ASN A 4 22.56 -0.31 -36.25
N ASN A 5 23.08 0.87 -36.56
CA ASN A 5 22.40 2.15 -36.37
C ASN A 5 21.38 2.30 -37.52
N SER A 6 20.27 1.54 -37.45
CA SER A 6 19.20 1.64 -38.44
C SER A 6 18.41 2.93 -38.20
N THR A 7 18.49 3.85 -39.15
CA THR A 7 17.70 5.10 -39.20
C THR A 7 16.23 4.88 -39.58
N ALA A 8 15.79 3.63 -39.76
CA ALA A 8 14.40 3.31 -39.99
C ALA A 8 13.59 3.52 -38.70
N PRO A 9 12.40 4.13 -38.77
CA PRO A 9 11.52 4.22 -37.60
C PRO A 9 11.24 2.81 -37.08
N LYS A 10 11.34 2.63 -35.76
CA LYS A 10 11.00 1.35 -35.12
C LYS A 10 9.53 1.01 -35.41
N PRO A 11 9.17 -0.28 -35.53
CA PRO A 11 7.80 -0.65 -35.81
C PRO A 11 6.87 -0.21 -34.68
N ARG A 12 5.66 0.21 -35.05
CA ARG A 12 4.55 0.48 -34.12
C ARG A 12 3.45 -0.54 -34.37
N TRP A 13 3.45 -1.60 -33.56
CA TRP A 13 2.49 -2.70 -33.70
C TRP A 13 1.09 -2.31 -33.26
N VAL A 14 0.11 -2.49 -34.16
CA VAL A 14 -1.30 -2.18 -33.88
C VAL A 14 -2.21 -3.32 -34.31
N PHE A 15 -3.35 -3.43 -33.62
CA PHE A 15 -4.51 -4.15 -34.15
C PHE A 15 -5.48 -3.17 -34.80
N VAL A 16 -6.02 -3.58 -35.95
CA VAL A 16 -7.22 -2.97 -36.55
C VAL A 16 -8.30 -4.04 -36.57
N MET A 17 -9.40 -3.78 -35.87
CA MET A 17 -10.51 -4.70 -35.69
C MET A 17 -11.71 -4.26 -36.55
N GLU A 18 -12.36 -5.23 -37.19
CA GLU A 18 -13.61 -5.07 -37.94
C GLU A 18 -14.74 -5.83 -37.25
N PRO A 19 -15.47 -5.21 -36.30
CA PRO A 19 -16.56 -5.85 -35.57
C PRO A 19 -17.63 -6.46 -36.48
N ASP A 20 -17.97 -5.79 -37.58
CA ASP A 20 -19.01 -6.21 -38.53
C ASP A 20 -18.68 -7.56 -39.22
N ARG A 21 -17.41 -7.97 -39.20
CA ARG A 21 -16.93 -9.24 -39.75
C ARG A 21 -16.71 -10.31 -38.68
N CYS A 22 -16.84 -9.95 -37.41
CA CYS A 22 -16.73 -10.90 -36.31
C CYS A 22 -18.01 -11.73 -36.27
N ILE A 23 -17.87 -13.07 -36.31
CA ILE A 23 -18.99 -14.00 -36.25
C ILE A 23 -19.06 -14.74 -34.91
N ASN A 24 -18.33 -14.23 -33.90
CA ASN A 24 -18.20 -14.83 -32.57
C ASN A 24 -17.90 -16.36 -32.57
N CYS A 25 -17.04 -16.82 -33.48
CA CYS A 25 -16.65 -18.24 -33.56
C CYS A 25 -15.62 -18.68 -32.50
N GLU A 26 -15.12 -17.74 -31.69
CA GLU A 26 -14.10 -17.94 -30.64
C GLU A 26 -12.78 -18.61 -31.08
N ALA A 27 -12.56 -18.86 -32.37
CA ALA A 27 -11.33 -19.48 -32.90
C ALA A 27 -10.06 -18.71 -32.48
N CYS A 28 -10.15 -17.38 -32.46
CA CYS A 28 -9.08 -16.50 -31.99
C CYS A 28 -8.74 -16.66 -30.51
N MET A 29 -9.70 -17.04 -29.65
CA MET A 29 -9.48 -17.34 -28.24
C MET A 29 -8.79 -18.68 -28.08
N ILE A 30 -9.31 -19.72 -28.74
CA ILE A 30 -8.75 -21.07 -28.69
C ILE A 30 -7.31 -21.09 -29.22
N SER A 31 -7.06 -20.49 -30.39
CA SER A 31 -5.73 -20.41 -30.99
C SER A 31 -4.75 -19.64 -30.09
N CYS A 32 -5.18 -18.53 -29.48
CA CYS A 32 -4.33 -17.79 -28.56
C CYS A 32 -3.97 -18.62 -27.33
N SER A 33 -4.93 -19.34 -26.76
CA SER A 33 -4.70 -20.19 -25.59
C SER A 33 -3.76 -21.35 -25.89
N LEU A 34 -3.92 -22.01 -27.03
CA LEU A 34 -3.03 -23.09 -27.48
C LEU A 34 -1.60 -22.57 -27.75
N GLU A 35 -1.48 -21.44 -28.44
CA GLU A 35 -0.18 -20.86 -28.82
C GLU A 35 0.64 -20.37 -27.62
N ASN A 36 -0.03 -19.96 -26.53
CA ASN A 36 0.60 -19.27 -25.41
C ASN A 36 0.48 -20.02 -24.08
N ASP A 37 0.10 -21.30 -24.11
CA ASP A 37 -0.10 -22.14 -22.93
C ASP A 37 -0.96 -21.44 -21.85
N VAL A 38 -2.07 -20.85 -22.28
CA VAL A 38 -2.97 -20.13 -21.36
C VAL A 38 -3.73 -21.14 -20.49
N PRO A 39 -3.73 -21.00 -19.16
CA PRO A 39 -4.46 -21.91 -18.28
C PRO A 39 -5.97 -21.94 -18.57
N LEU A 40 -6.59 -23.09 -18.32
CA LEU A 40 -8.04 -23.24 -18.44
C LEU A 40 -8.80 -22.19 -17.62
N GLY A 41 -9.85 -21.64 -18.21
CA GLY A 41 -10.66 -20.57 -17.61
C GLY A 41 -10.04 -19.17 -17.69
N MET A 42 -8.82 -19.04 -18.22
CA MET A 42 -8.19 -17.74 -18.53
C MET A 42 -8.11 -17.53 -20.04
N HIS A 43 -7.98 -16.28 -20.47
CA HIS A 43 -7.85 -15.92 -21.87
C HIS A 43 -7.01 -14.65 -22.01
N ARG A 44 -6.27 -14.53 -23.12
CA ARG A 44 -5.49 -13.32 -23.46
C ARG A 44 -6.26 -12.38 -24.40
N ASN A 45 -7.34 -12.85 -25.01
CA ASN A 45 -8.27 -12.09 -25.83
C ASN A 45 -9.71 -12.58 -25.56
N TRP A 46 -10.72 -11.79 -25.91
CA TRP A 46 -12.13 -12.13 -25.71
C TRP A 46 -13.00 -11.48 -26.78
N ILE A 47 -14.29 -11.79 -26.80
CA ILE A 47 -15.30 -11.17 -27.66
C ILE A 47 -16.45 -10.70 -26.77
N LYS A 48 -16.73 -9.40 -26.75
CA LYS A 48 -17.92 -8.87 -26.07
C LYS A 48 -19.10 -8.87 -27.01
N GLN A 49 -20.23 -9.37 -26.53
CA GLN A 49 -21.51 -9.32 -27.23
C GLN A 49 -22.32 -8.12 -26.74
N HIS A 50 -22.84 -7.33 -27.66
CA HIS A 50 -23.76 -6.23 -27.36
C HIS A 50 -25.08 -6.47 -28.07
N GLU A 51 -26.17 -6.45 -27.30
CA GLU A 51 -27.52 -6.59 -27.82
C GLU A 51 -28.18 -5.21 -27.83
N SER A 52 -28.86 -4.87 -28.91
CA SER A 52 -29.55 -3.59 -29.04
C SER A 52 -30.84 -3.70 -29.84
N GLY A 53 -31.73 -2.72 -29.66
CA GLY A 53 -33.06 -2.71 -30.27
C GLY A 53 -34.14 -3.30 -29.37
N THR A 54 -35.32 -3.49 -29.94
CA THR A 54 -36.50 -4.03 -29.24
C THR A 54 -37.18 -5.06 -30.14
N PHE A 55 -37.68 -6.14 -29.55
CA PHE A 55 -38.38 -7.18 -30.31
C PHE A 55 -39.52 -6.58 -31.16
N PRO A 56 -39.64 -6.91 -32.47
CA PRO A 56 -38.88 -7.93 -33.21
C PRO A 56 -37.56 -7.45 -33.87
N ASN A 57 -37.21 -6.17 -33.76
CA ASN A 57 -36.02 -5.58 -34.36
C ASN A 57 -34.83 -5.60 -33.38
N LEU A 58 -34.36 -6.81 -33.05
CA LEU A 58 -33.15 -7.01 -32.24
C LEU A 58 -31.93 -7.12 -33.15
N SER A 59 -30.81 -6.59 -32.66
CA SER A 59 -29.50 -6.71 -33.30
C SER A 59 -28.46 -7.11 -32.26
N ILE A 60 -27.47 -7.88 -32.71
CA ILE A 60 -26.34 -8.31 -31.91
C ILE A 60 -25.07 -7.88 -32.63
N SER A 61 -24.14 -7.25 -31.92
CA SER A 61 -22.81 -6.94 -32.41
C SER A 61 -21.74 -7.62 -31.55
N PHE A 62 -20.60 -7.92 -32.19
CA PHE A 62 -19.50 -8.64 -31.56
C PHE A 62 -18.23 -7.79 -31.62
N MET A 63 -17.66 -7.52 -30.45
CA MET A 63 -16.50 -6.66 -30.26
C MET A 63 -15.31 -7.51 -29.80
N PRO A 64 -14.42 -7.95 -30.71
CA PRO A 64 -13.22 -8.67 -30.33
C PRO A 64 -12.20 -7.74 -29.66
N GLU A 65 -11.76 -8.11 -28.46
CA GLU A 65 -10.86 -7.31 -27.62
C GLU A 65 -9.63 -8.14 -27.17
N ASN A 66 -8.58 -7.45 -26.70
CA ASN A 66 -7.39 -7.99 -26.05
C ASN A 66 -6.61 -6.87 -25.34
N CYS A 67 -5.46 -7.16 -24.71
CA CYS A 67 -4.59 -6.09 -24.18
C CYS A 67 -4.25 -5.07 -25.26
N HIS A 68 -4.35 -3.78 -24.93
CA HIS A 68 -4.23 -2.67 -25.88
C HIS A 68 -2.80 -2.22 -26.15
N HIS A 69 -1.81 -2.77 -25.44
CA HIS A 69 -0.39 -2.39 -25.58
C HIS A 69 -0.18 -0.87 -25.59
N CYS A 70 -0.80 -0.17 -24.63
CA CYS A 70 -0.94 1.29 -24.65
C CYS A 70 0.42 2.01 -24.65
N ASP A 71 0.48 3.15 -25.33
CA ASP A 71 1.66 4.02 -25.37
C ASP A 71 2.00 4.56 -23.97
N ASN A 72 0.99 5.00 -23.22
CA ASN A 72 1.07 5.39 -21.82
C ASN A 72 0.43 4.32 -20.93
N ALA A 73 1.12 3.18 -20.76
CA ALA A 73 0.61 2.01 -20.07
C ALA A 73 0.58 2.18 -18.53
N PRO A 74 -0.59 2.37 -17.88
CA PRO A 74 -0.64 2.59 -16.43
C PRO A 74 -0.13 1.39 -15.64
N CYS A 75 -0.31 0.19 -16.21
CA CYS A 75 0.18 -1.06 -15.67
C CYS A 75 1.71 -1.18 -15.61
N VAL A 76 2.44 -0.47 -16.48
CA VAL A 76 3.92 -0.34 -16.40
C VAL A 76 4.28 0.64 -15.29
N LEU A 77 3.61 1.80 -15.25
CA LEU A 77 3.85 2.86 -14.28
C LEU A 77 3.68 2.41 -12.82
N VAL A 78 2.68 1.57 -12.53
CA VAL A 78 2.42 1.07 -11.17
C VAL A 78 3.28 -0.13 -10.75
N CYS A 79 4.11 -0.68 -11.63
CA CYS A 79 4.80 -1.93 -11.32
C CYS A 79 6.03 -1.66 -10.43
N PRO A 80 6.01 -2.08 -9.15
CA PRO A 80 7.08 -1.71 -8.21
C PRO A 80 8.40 -2.41 -8.52
N THR A 81 8.37 -3.58 -9.17
CA THR A 81 9.57 -4.37 -9.49
C THR A 81 10.12 -4.11 -10.89
N GLY A 82 9.46 -3.27 -11.68
CA GLY A 82 9.74 -3.13 -13.11
C GLY A 82 9.43 -4.40 -13.92
N ALA A 83 8.64 -5.34 -13.39
CA ALA A 83 8.24 -6.54 -14.11
C ALA A 83 7.34 -6.24 -15.31
N SER A 84 6.41 -5.28 -15.20
CA SER A 84 5.74 -4.75 -16.38
C SER A 84 6.62 -3.67 -17.00
N TYR A 85 6.94 -3.83 -18.28
CA TYR A 85 7.80 -2.92 -19.02
C TYR A 85 7.26 -2.71 -20.44
N GLN A 86 7.74 -1.68 -21.12
CA GLN A 86 7.47 -1.44 -22.54
C GLN A 86 8.76 -1.63 -23.33
N ARG A 87 8.72 -2.44 -24.37
CA ARG A 87 9.82 -2.63 -25.32
C ARG A 87 9.88 -1.43 -26.27
N ASP A 88 11.04 -1.23 -26.85
CA ASP A 88 11.34 -0.15 -27.79
C ASP A 88 10.41 -0.03 -29.01
N ASP A 89 9.71 -1.10 -29.38
CA ASP A 89 8.72 -1.16 -30.48
C ASP A 89 7.27 -1.03 -29.98
N GLY A 90 7.09 -0.50 -28.77
CA GLY A 90 5.78 -0.21 -28.16
C GLY A 90 5.10 -1.40 -27.49
N LEU A 91 5.67 -2.62 -27.58
CA LEU A 91 5.06 -3.77 -26.91
C LEU A 91 5.16 -3.65 -25.38
N VAL A 92 4.00 -3.57 -24.72
CA VAL A 92 3.91 -3.72 -23.25
C VAL A 92 4.05 -5.19 -22.92
N LEU A 93 4.95 -5.59 -22.03
CA LEU A 93 5.26 -6.99 -21.68
C LEU A 93 5.35 -7.19 -20.16
N VAL A 94 5.48 -8.44 -19.74
CA VAL A 94 5.72 -8.82 -18.33
C VAL A 94 6.93 -9.73 -18.28
N ASP A 95 7.94 -9.32 -17.52
CA ASP A 95 9.05 -10.16 -17.07
C ASP A 95 8.53 -11.01 -15.91
N TYR A 96 8.32 -12.30 -16.18
CA TYR A 96 7.72 -13.21 -15.21
C TYR A 96 8.62 -13.46 -14.01
N ASP A 97 9.94 -13.37 -14.15
CA ASP A 97 10.90 -13.62 -13.06
C ASP A 97 10.91 -12.47 -12.03
N LYS A 98 10.67 -11.24 -12.50
CA LYS A 98 10.52 -10.06 -11.64
C LYS A 98 9.11 -9.91 -11.08
N CYS A 99 8.14 -10.67 -11.59
CA CYS A 99 6.75 -10.52 -11.19
C CYS A 99 6.50 -11.12 -9.80
N ILE A 100 5.99 -10.29 -8.89
CA ILE A 100 5.74 -10.68 -7.49
C ILE A 100 4.25 -10.88 -7.21
N ASN A 101 3.40 -10.77 -8.23
CA ASN A 101 1.96 -10.92 -8.13
C ASN A 101 1.33 -10.00 -7.05
N CYS A 102 1.75 -8.73 -7.06
CA CYS A 102 1.15 -7.67 -6.25
C CYS A 102 -0.18 -7.16 -6.82
N GLN A 103 -0.49 -7.48 -8.09
CA GLN A 103 -1.75 -7.16 -8.78
C GLN A 103 -2.04 -5.66 -8.99
N TYR A 104 -1.10 -4.76 -8.66
CA TYR A 104 -1.26 -3.33 -8.90
C TYR A 104 -1.52 -3.02 -10.39
N CYS A 105 -0.80 -3.74 -11.27
CA CYS A 105 -0.99 -3.62 -12.71
C CYS A 105 -2.38 -4.07 -13.20
N MET A 106 -3.07 -4.97 -12.46
CA MET A 106 -4.45 -5.36 -12.76
C MET A 106 -5.42 -4.26 -12.34
N ALA A 107 -5.25 -3.69 -11.15
CA ALA A 107 -6.07 -2.58 -10.67
C ALA A 107 -5.94 -1.32 -11.54
N ALA A 108 -4.74 -1.06 -12.08
CA ALA A 108 -4.47 0.10 -12.93
C ALA A 108 -4.92 -0.06 -14.38
N CYS A 109 -5.25 -1.27 -14.84
CA CYS A 109 -5.58 -1.51 -16.24
C CYS A 109 -7.06 -1.15 -16.50
N PRO A 110 -7.37 -0.12 -17.32
CA PRO A 110 -8.76 0.27 -17.56
C PRO A 110 -9.52 -0.71 -18.46
N TYR A 111 -8.80 -1.67 -19.08
CA TYR A 111 -9.34 -2.66 -20.01
C TYR A 111 -9.49 -4.04 -19.37
N GLU A 112 -9.13 -4.20 -18.09
CA GLU A 112 -9.12 -5.48 -17.37
C GLU A 112 -8.35 -6.60 -18.10
N ALA A 113 -7.37 -6.23 -18.94
CA ALA A 113 -6.69 -7.14 -19.86
C ALA A 113 -5.59 -8.01 -19.22
N ARG A 114 -5.60 -8.16 -17.89
CA ARG A 114 -4.57 -8.83 -17.08
C ARG A 114 -5.22 -9.78 -16.09
N TYR A 115 -4.66 -10.96 -15.94
CA TYR A 115 -5.13 -11.98 -14.99
C TYR A 115 -3.95 -12.61 -14.24
N VAL A 116 -4.23 -13.30 -13.14
CA VAL A 116 -3.22 -14.09 -12.43
C VAL A 116 -3.17 -15.49 -13.02
N ASP A 117 -2.03 -15.85 -13.59
CA ASP A 117 -1.73 -17.25 -13.86
C ASP A 117 -1.38 -17.93 -12.54
N LYS A 118 -2.31 -18.75 -12.04
CA LYS A 118 -2.15 -19.48 -10.78
C LYS A 118 -1.08 -20.58 -10.87
N THR A 119 -0.79 -21.09 -12.06
CA THR A 119 0.21 -22.15 -12.27
C THR A 119 1.62 -21.59 -12.10
N ARG A 120 1.88 -20.41 -12.67
CA ARG A 120 3.17 -19.71 -12.56
C ARG A 120 3.25 -18.79 -11.33
N GLY A 121 2.10 -18.42 -10.77
CA GLY A 121 2.00 -17.51 -9.63
C GLY A 121 2.28 -16.04 -9.96
N VAL A 122 2.16 -15.64 -11.22
CA VAL A 122 2.48 -14.31 -11.76
C VAL A 122 1.30 -13.72 -12.55
N VAL A 123 1.36 -12.42 -12.86
CA VAL A 123 0.35 -11.77 -13.72
C VAL A 123 0.68 -12.03 -15.19
N ASP A 124 -0.34 -12.34 -15.98
CA ASP A 124 -0.24 -12.58 -17.42
C ASP A 124 -1.24 -11.73 -18.22
N LYS A 125 -0.99 -11.59 -19.53
CA LYS A 125 -1.78 -10.82 -20.49
C LYS A 125 -1.42 -11.17 -21.95
N CYS A 126 -2.19 -10.66 -22.91
CA CYS A 126 -1.78 -10.69 -24.31
C CYS A 126 -0.40 -10.02 -24.50
N THR A 127 0.46 -10.64 -25.30
CA THR A 127 1.81 -10.19 -25.63
C THR A 127 1.95 -9.75 -27.08
N PHE A 128 0.83 -9.62 -27.80
CA PHE A 128 0.79 -9.57 -29.27
C PHE A 128 1.53 -10.74 -29.94
N CYS A 129 1.63 -11.89 -29.25
CA CYS A 129 2.44 -13.03 -29.69
C CYS A 129 3.89 -12.62 -30.00
N VAL A 130 4.53 -11.88 -29.10
CA VAL A 130 5.91 -11.38 -29.26
C VAL A 130 6.88 -12.42 -29.81
N HIS A 131 6.77 -13.68 -29.39
CA HIS A 131 7.61 -14.78 -29.87
C HIS A 131 7.39 -15.13 -31.36
N ARG A 132 6.18 -14.93 -31.88
CA ARG A 132 5.85 -15.06 -33.32
C ARG A 132 6.34 -13.86 -34.10
N LEU A 133 6.12 -12.66 -33.57
CA LEU A 133 6.55 -11.41 -34.20
C LEU A 133 8.06 -11.38 -34.40
N ASP A 134 8.81 -11.79 -33.37
CA ASP A 134 10.27 -11.89 -33.42
C ASP A 134 10.75 -12.96 -34.43
N ALA A 135 9.87 -13.89 -34.85
CA ALA A 135 10.09 -14.87 -35.91
C ALA A 135 9.50 -14.45 -37.28
N GLY A 136 8.97 -13.23 -37.41
CA GLY A 136 8.36 -12.72 -38.65
C GLY A 136 6.99 -13.31 -38.97
N LEU A 137 6.32 -13.91 -37.99
CA LEU A 137 4.99 -14.51 -38.13
C LEU A 137 3.91 -13.61 -37.52
N PRO A 138 2.68 -13.59 -38.07
CA PRO A 138 1.58 -12.83 -37.47
C PRO A 138 1.12 -13.47 -36.14
N PRO A 139 0.41 -12.71 -35.28
CA PRO A 139 -0.21 -13.28 -34.09
C PRO A 139 -1.17 -14.42 -34.44
N ALA A 140 -1.19 -15.48 -33.63
CA ALA A 140 -2.01 -16.66 -33.90
C ALA A 140 -3.52 -16.35 -34.01
N CYS A 141 -4.00 -15.38 -33.22
CA CYS A 141 -5.40 -14.93 -33.28
C CYS A 141 -5.78 -14.20 -34.58
N VAL A 142 -4.80 -13.66 -35.31
CA VAL A 142 -4.97 -13.02 -36.63
C VAL A 142 -5.00 -14.10 -37.70
N GLU A 143 -4.02 -15.01 -37.66
CA GLU A 143 -3.88 -16.10 -38.63
C GLU A 143 -5.11 -17.02 -38.66
N THR A 144 -5.71 -17.31 -37.51
CA THR A 144 -6.91 -18.15 -37.43
C THR A 144 -8.23 -17.44 -37.76
N CYS A 145 -8.23 -16.12 -38.00
CA CYS A 145 -9.46 -15.33 -38.02
C CYS A 145 -10.31 -15.59 -39.27
N VAL A 146 -11.27 -16.53 -39.16
CA VAL A 146 -12.15 -16.97 -40.27
C VAL A 146 -12.94 -15.81 -40.89
N GLY A 147 -13.45 -14.89 -40.06
CA GLY A 147 -14.23 -13.74 -40.54
C GLY A 147 -13.38 -12.64 -41.19
N GLY A 148 -12.05 -12.66 -41.00
CA GLY A 148 -11.17 -11.55 -41.35
C GLY A 148 -11.49 -10.28 -40.57
N SER A 149 -11.74 -10.43 -39.26
CA SER A 149 -12.09 -9.35 -38.34
C SER A 149 -10.87 -8.76 -37.63
N ARG A 150 -9.78 -9.51 -37.49
CA ARG A 150 -8.57 -9.05 -36.78
C ARG A 150 -7.44 -8.83 -37.78
N HIS A 151 -6.94 -7.61 -37.88
CA HIS A 151 -5.78 -7.23 -38.68
C HIS A 151 -4.67 -6.77 -37.76
N PHE A 152 -3.42 -7.08 -38.11
CA PHE A 152 -2.26 -6.74 -37.31
C PHE A 152 -1.09 -6.34 -38.20
N GLY A 153 -0.33 -5.33 -37.80
CA GLY A 153 0.83 -4.90 -38.55
C GLY A 153 1.52 -3.68 -37.96
N ASP A 154 2.53 -3.20 -38.68
CA ASP A 154 3.28 -1.99 -38.35
C ASP A 154 2.58 -0.76 -38.91
N LEU A 155 2.15 0.15 -38.03
CA LEU A 155 1.53 1.41 -38.38
C LEU A 155 2.53 2.41 -39.01
N ASN A 156 3.83 2.23 -38.78
CA ASN A 156 4.86 3.07 -39.38
C ASN A 156 5.22 2.63 -40.80
N ASP A 157 4.75 1.47 -41.25
CA ASP A 157 4.86 1.02 -42.64
C ASP A 157 3.57 1.38 -43.42
N PRO A 158 3.61 2.36 -44.36
CA PRO A 158 2.44 2.72 -45.16
C PRO A 158 1.94 1.60 -46.07
N ALA A 159 2.79 0.60 -46.37
CA ALA A 159 2.43 -0.55 -47.18
C ALA A 159 1.72 -1.65 -46.37
N SER A 160 1.72 -1.57 -45.03
CA SER A 160 1.07 -2.56 -44.18
C SER A 160 -0.45 -2.54 -44.34
N ASP A 161 -1.09 -3.69 -44.14
CA ASP A 161 -2.55 -3.80 -44.26
C ASP A 161 -3.27 -2.90 -43.25
N VAL A 162 -2.73 -2.77 -42.03
CA VAL A 162 -3.31 -1.90 -41.00
C VAL A 162 -3.23 -0.42 -41.39
N SER A 163 -2.12 0.04 -41.98
CA SER A 163 -1.98 1.43 -42.45
C SER A 163 -2.96 1.75 -43.57
N LYS A 164 -3.14 0.83 -44.52
CA LYS A 164 -4.12 0.97 -45.61
C LYS A 164 -5.56 1.01 -45.10
N LEU A 165 -5.91 0.11 -44.17
CA LEU A 165 -7.26 0.06 -43.58
C LEU A 165 -7.59 1.35 -42.83
N LEU A 166 -6.64 1.83 -42.03
CA LEU A 166 -6.78 3.07 -41.27
C LEU A 166 -6.87 4.29 -42.21
N ALA A 167 -6.10 4.33 -43.31
CA ALA A 167 -6.23 5.39 -44.30
C ALA A 167 -7.58 5.39 -45.06
N GLN A 168 -8.23 4.23 -45.16
CA GLN A 168 -9.45 4.06 -45.95
C GLN A 168 -10.74 4.26 -45.15
N TYR A 169 -10.74 3.87 -43.87
CA TYR A 169 -11.96 3.81 -43.05
C TYR A 169 -11.83 4.66 -41.78
N GLU A 170 -12.97 5.20 -41.31
CA GLU A 170 -13.00 5.87 -40.02
C GLU A 170 -12.61 4.88 -38.91
N ALA A 171 -11.57 5.23 -38.15
CA ALA A 171 -11.01 4.40 -37.10
C ALA A 171 -11.17 5.06 -35.74
N THR A 172 -11.76 4.35 -34.79
CA THR A 172 -11.87 4.82 -33.40
C THR A 172 -10.97 3.98 -32.48
N PRO A 173 -10.08 4.63 -31.70
CA PRO A 173 -9.40 3.92 -30.61
C PRO A 173 -10.40 3.48 -29.54
N PHE A 174 -10.08 2.42 -28.81
CA PHE A 174 -10.94 1.92 -27.74
C PHE A 174 -10.78 2.73 -26.44
N HIS A 175 -11.88 3.31 -25.94
CA HIS A 175 -11.89 4.18 -24.75
C HIS A 175 -10.80 5.28 -24.77
N PRO A 176 -10.82 6.20 -25.77
CA PRO A 176 -9.85 7.30 -25.86
C PRO A 176 -9.83 8.20 -24.63
N GLU A 177 -10.96 8.31 -23.92
CA GLU A 177 -11.13 9.09 -22.68
C GLU A 177 -10.22 8.62 -21.53
N THR A 178 -9.61 7.44 -21.64
CA THR A 178 -8.66 6.93 -20.63
C THR A 178 -7.28 7.57 -20.73
N GLY A 179 -6.96 8.28 -21.82
CA GLY A 179 -5.67 8.95 -22.02
C GLY A 179 -4.47 8.00 -22.09
N THR A 180 -4.68 6.70 -22.34
CA THR A 180 -3.61 5.70 -22.36
C THR A 180 -2.91 5.55 -23.72
N GLY A 181 -3.50 6.06 -24.81
CA GLY A 181 -2.99 5.84 -26.17
C GLY A 181 -3.01 4.36 -26.58
N PRO A 182 -4.20 3.73 -26.69
CA PRO A 182 -4.32 2.31 -27.02
C PRO A 182 -3.92 2.03 -28.46
N ASN A 183 -3.24 0.90 -28.70
CA ASN A 183 -2.82 0.44 -30.03
C ASN A 183 -3.79 -0.61 -30.62
N ILE A 184 -5.09 -0.44 -30.34
CA ILE A 184 -6.19 -1.18 -30.98
C ILE A 184 -7.19 -0.17 -31.51
N TYR A 185 -7.50 -0.28 -32.80
CA TYR A 185 -8.43 0.57 -33.52
C TYR A 185 -9.60 -0.26 -34.03
N TYR A 186 -10.81 0.29 -33.99
CA TYR A 186 -12.00 -0.30 -34.59
C TYR A 186 -12.38 0.50 -35.82
N ILE A 187 -12.64 -0.19 -36.93
CA ILE A 187 -13.12 0.43 -38.17
C ILE A 187 -14.53 -0.05 -38.51
N ASN A 188 -15.26 0.82 -39.21
CA ASN A 188 -16.56 0.49 -39.79
C ASN A 188 -16.53 0.76 -41.29
N ARG A 189 -16.67 -0.30 -42.12
CA ARG A 189 -16.56 -0.17 -43.58
C ARG A 189 -17.72 0.60 -44.22
N ALA A 190 -18.82 0.82 -43.51
CA ALA A 190 -19.90 1.69 -43.95
C ALA A 190 -19.56 3.19 -43.84
N LYS A 191 -18.43 3.54 -43.22
CA LYS A 191 -17.96 4.93 -43.04
C LYS A 191 -16.54 5.12 -43.60
N PRO A 192 -16.38 5.85 -44.73
CA PRO A 192 -15.06 6.18 -45.25
C PRO A 192 -14.30 7.12 -44.30
N ALA A 193 -12.97 7.06 -44.31
CA ALA A 193 -12.14 7.93 -43.49
C ALA A 193 -12.39 9.42 -43.82
N PRO A 194 -12.45 10.31 -42.81
CA PRO A 194 -12.52 11.75 -43.05
C PRO A 194 -11.20 12.31 -43.61
N ASP A 195 -11.27 13.39 -44.39
CA ASP A 195 -10.11 14.07 -45.01
C ASP A 195 -9.19 14.77 -43.99
N LYS A 196 -8.48 14.06 -43.10
CA LYS A 196 -7.38 14.63 -42.28
C LYS A 196 -6.30 13.61 -41.92
N GLU A 197 -5.06 14.11 -41.86
CA GLU A 197 -3.92 13.47 -41.18
C GLU A 197 -4.34 12.97 -39.80
N PHE A 198 -4.02 11.71 -39.49
CA PHE A 198 -4.23 11.07 -38.20
C PHE A 198 -3.79 11.99 -37.05
N PRO A 199 -4.71 12.67 -36.34
CA PRO A 199 -4.33 13.33 -35.12
C PRO A 199 -4.19 12.22 -34.08
N LEU A 200 -2.95 11.94 -33.68
CA LEU A 200 -2.69 11.22 -32.43
C LEU A 200 -3.51 11.92 -31.34
N PRO A 201 -4.39 11.23 -30.59
CA PRO A 201 -4.99 11.84 -29.42
C PRO A 201 -3.87 12.15 -28.43
N VAL A 202 -3.52 13.42 -28.32
CA VAL A 202 -2.70 13.95 -27.23
C VAL A 202 -3.60 14.01 -25.99
N HIS A 203 -3.20 13.20 -25.01
CA HIS A 203 -3.48 13.22 -23.58
C HIS A 203 -4.72 13.97 -23.05
N GLU A 204 -5.63 13.23 -22.40
CA GLU A 204 -5.93 13.48 -20.98
C GLU A 204 -6.39 12.22 -20.21
N SER A 205 -5.57 11.92 -19.20
CA SER A 205 -5.78 11.24 -17.92
C SER A 205 -6.44 9.86 -17.72
N VAL A 206 -5.60 8.91 -17.25
CA VAL A 206 -5.89 7.88 -16.22
C VAL A 206 -6.86 8.45 -15.17
N PRO A 207 -7.84 7.69 -14.61
CA PRO A 207 -8.81 8.19 -13.65
C PRO A 207 -8.20 9.18 -12.65
N PRO A 208 -8.81 10.37 -12.44
CA PRO A 208 -8.20 11.44 -11.65
C PRO A 208 -7.72 10.97 -10.28
N LEU A 209 -8.44 10.04 -9.64
CA LEU A 209 -8.06 9.45 -8.36
C LEU A 209 -6.71 8.73 -8.43
N ILE A 210 -6.51 7.82 -9.40
CA ILE A 210 -5.26 7.03 -9.53
C ILE A 210 -4.09 7.95 -9.92
N GLN A 211 -4.35 8.93 -10.78
CA GLN A 211 -3.31 9.85 -11.23
C GLN A 211 -2.89 10.86 -10.16
N THR A 212 -3.86 11.36 -9.39
CA THR A 212 -3.62 12.20 -8.20
C THR A 212 -2.88 11.38 -7.15
N TRP A 213 -3.30 10.14 -6.92
CA TRP A 213 -2.67 9.22 -5.99
C TRP A 213 -1.19 8.98 -6.33
N GLN A 214 -0.86 8.68 -7.59
CA GLN A 214 0.54 8.50 -8.03
C GLN A 214 1.39 9.77 -7.98
N LYS A 215 0.85 10.91 -8.43
CA LYS A 215 1.61 12.17 -8.54
C LYS A 215 1.85 12.84 -7.19
N LEU A 216 0.91 12.73 -6.24
CA LEU A 216 1.00 13.39 -4.94
C LEU A 216 1.53 12.47 -3.84
N GLU A 217 1.05 11.23 -3.69
CA GLU A 217 1.37 10.46 -2.48
C GLU A 217 2.80 9.93 -2.43
N GLN A 218 3.37 9.39 -3.53
CA GLN A 218 4.73 8.85 -3.43
C GLN A 218 5.77 9.93 -3.06
N PRO A 219 5.78 11.12 -3.69
CA PRO A 219 6.69 12.19 -3.29
C PRO A 219 6.28 12.82 -1.95
N ALA A 220 5.00 13.05 -1.68
CA ALA A 220 4.56 13.70 -0.45
C ALA A 220 4.71 12.80 0.78
N MET A 221 4.43 11.50 0.68
CA MET A 221 4.66 10.53 1.75
C MET A 221 6.15 10.35 2.01
N MET A 222 6.99 10.23 0.97
CA MET A 222 8.45 10.19 1.18
C MET A 222 8.98 11.51 1.73
N GLY A 223 8.40 12.65 1.33
CA GLY A 223 8.65 13.96 1.91
C GLY A 223 8.25 14.03 3.39
N MET A 224 7.08 13.50 3.76
CA MET A 224 6.60 13.43 5.15
C MET A 224 7.47 12.50 6.00
N LEU A 225 7.84 11.31 5.50
CA LEU A 225 8.73 10.37 6.18
C LEU A 225 10.13 10.95 6.34
N GLY A 226 10.66 11.58 5.29
CA GLY A 226 11.95 12.29 5.32
C GLY A 226 11.94 13.46 6.30
N ALA A 227 10.88 14.28 6.29
CA ALA A 227 10.69 15.37 7.23
C ALA A 227 10.55 14.86 8.66
N ALA A 228 9.80 13.78 8.90
CA ALA A 228 9.71 13.14 10.20
C ALA A 228 11.09 12.72 10.69
N VAL A 229 11.87 11.97 9.91
CA VAL A 229 13.23 11.55 10.30
C VAL A 229 14.14 12.75 10.62
N VAL A 230 14.13 13.80 9.79
CA VAL A 230 14.97 14.99 9.98
C VAL A 230 14.55 15.80 11.19
N VAL A 231 13.25 16.08 11.35
CA VAL A 231 12.71 16.84 12.49
C VAL A 231 12.94 16.07 13.80
N THR A 232 12.66 14.77 13.81
CA THR A 232 12.89 13.89 14.95
C THR A 232 14.37 13.84 15.33
N GLY A 233 15.29 13.74 14.36
CA GLY A 233 16.73 13.73 14.62
C GLY A 233 17.29 15.08 15.11
N ALA A 234 16.87 16.18 14.49
CA ALA A 234 17.35 17.53 14.83
C ALA A 234 16.83 18.01 16.20
N ALA A 235 15.57 17.68 16.53
CA ALA A 235 14.95 18.09 17.79
C ALA A 235 15.31 17.16 18.96
N TYR A 236 15.76 15.92 18.70
CA TYR A 236 16.02 14.92 19.74
C TYR A 236 16.93 15.42 20.86
N ARG A 237 18.11 15.98 20.53
CA ARG A 237 19.08 16.39 21.56
C ARG A 237 18.52 17.47 22.48
N LEU A 238 17.77 18.41 21.93
CA LEU A 238 17.13 19.49 22.68
C LEU A 238 16.00 18.93 23.56
N ALA A 239 15.09 18.14 22.98
CA ALA A 239 13.97 17.57 23.70
C ALA A 239 14.43 16.62 24.82
N HIS A 240 15.43 15.79 24.55
CA HIS A 240 16.01 14.88 25.55
C HIS A 240 16.67 15.66 26.69
N ARG A 241 17.47 16.70 26.39
CA ARG A 241 18.07 17.54 27.43
C ARG A 241 17.01 18.21 28.31
N ASN A 242 16.02 18.85 27.68
CA ASN A 242 14.91 19.51 28.38
C ASN A 242 14.13 18.54 29.27
N ALA A 243 13.92 17.29 28.80
CA ALA A 243 13.31 16.25 29.62
C ALA A 243 14.20 15.93 30.84
N GLN A 244 15.48 15.63 30.64
CA GLN A 244 16.40 15.31 31.75
C GLN A 244 16.49 16.44 32.79
N GLU A 245 16.51 17.71 32.35
CA GLU A 245 16.48 18.88 33.24
C GLU A 245 15.21 18.88 34.10
N HIS A 246 14.04 18.62 33.53
CA HIS A 246 12.78 18.53 34.28
C HIS A 246 12.78 17.38 35.30
N PHE A 247 13.30 16.21 34.93
CA PHE A 247 13.47 15.08 35.87
C PHE A 247 14.40 15.44 37.04
N ALA A 248 15.46 16.20 36.78
CA ALA A 248 16.39 16.66 37.81
C ALA A 248 15.75 17.70 38.75
N GLU A 249 14.99 18.66 38.21
CA GLU A 249 14.26 19.67 39.01
C GLU A 249 13.27 19.01 39.98
N VAL A 250 12.52 17.99 39.52
CA VAL A 250 11.57 17.28 40.38
C VAL A 250 12.30 16.42 41.41
N ALA A 251 13.40 15.76 41.03
CA ALA A 251 14.22 14.99 41.98
C ALA A 251 14.76 15.88 43.10
N GLU A 252 15.30 17.06 42.77
CA GLU A 252 15.80 18.03 43.74
C GLU A 252 14.66 18.57 44.64
N ALA A 253 13.47 18.83 44.08
CA ALA A 253 12.31 19.25 44.87
C ALA A 253 11.89 18.20 45.92
N LEU A 254 11.96 16.91 45.57
CA LEU A 254 11.63 15.80 46.47
C LEU A 254 12.67 15.60 47.57
N GLU A 255 13.96 15.70 47.22
CA GLU A 255 15.04 15.66 48.22
C GLU A 255 14.92 16.83 49.20
N ASN A 256 14.51 18.01 48.72
CA ASN A 256 14.26 19.18 49.57
C ASN A 256 13.00 19.02 50.47
N GLU A 257 11.96 18.32 50.01
CA GLU A 257 10.80 17.95 50.84
C GLU A 257 11.16 16.94 51.93
N GLU A 258 12.02 15.95 51.63
CA GLU A 258 12.50 14.96 52.61
C GLU A 258 13.47 15.56 53.65
N THR A 259 14.23 16.60 53.29
CA THR A 259 15.19 17.27 54.17
C THR A 259 14.62 18.47 54.94
N ALA A 260 13.39 18.90 54.61
CA ALA A 260 12.63 19.84 55.44
C ALA A 260 12.37 19.21 56.83
N PRO A 261 12.47 19.96 57.95
CA PRO A 261 12.40 19.37 59.28
C PRO A 261 11.00 18.81 59.58
N ALA A 262 10.80 17.53 59.26
CA ALA A 262 9.67 16.75 59.72
C ALA A 262 9.91 16.37 61.19
N ALA A 263 9.02 16.83 62.07
CA ALA A 263 8.93 16.34 63.42
C ALA A 263 8.60 14.84 63.39
N SER A 264 9.53 14.04 63.93
CA SER A 264 9.38 12.63 64.34
C SER A 264 8.77 11.67 63.31
N GLU A 265 9.60 10.86 62.66
CA GLU A 265 9.57 9.38 62.77
C GLU A 265 10.76 8.76 62.00
N GLN A 266 11.10 7.52 62.37
CA GLN A 266 12.36 6.83 62.06
C GLN A 266 12.62 6.63 60.56
N PRO A 267 13.90 6.58 60.11
CA PRO A 267 14.22 6.26 58.73
C PRO A 267 13.93 4.78 58.46
N ALA A 268 12.83 4.50 57.76
CA ALA A 268 12.59 3.19 57.18
C ALA A 268 13.66 2.90 56.12
N ALA A 269 14.20 1.67 56.11
CA ALA A 269 15.21 1.21 55.17
C ALA A 269 14.82 1.52 53.70
N PRO A 270 15.78 1.77 52.79
CA PRO A 270 15.49 2.15 51.41
C PRO A 270 14.83 0.95 50.71
N LYS A 271 13.50 0.94 50.64
CA LYS A 271 12.76 0.08 49.74
C LYS A 271 13.26 0.45 48.34
N THR A 272 13.85 -0.49 47.61
CA THR A 272 14.33 -0.22 46.25
C THR A 272 13.24 0.49 45.44
N ASP A 273 13.47 1.74 45.05
CA ASP A 273 12.49 2.68 44.47
C ASP A 273 12.06 2.32 43.03
N VAL A 274 11.67 1.06 42.83
CA VAL A 274 11.31 0.51 41.53
C VAL A 274 9.95 -0.19 41.61
N ILE A 275 9.05 0.21 40.71
CA ILE A 275 7.70 -0.32 40.58
C ILE A 275 7.64 -1.20 39.33
N VAL A 276 6.92 -2.32 39.42
CA VAL A 276 6.65 -3.18 38.26
C VAL A 276 5.57 -2.54 37.40
N ARG A 277 5.94 -2.14 36.17
CA ARG A 277 5.00 -1.56 35.19
C ARG A 277 4.52 -2.59 34.17
N TYR A 278 5.41 -3.46 33.68
CA TYR A 278 5.09 -4.43 32.64
C TYR A 278 5.47 -5.85 33.03
N ARG A 279 4.49 -6.76 33.01
CA ARG A 279 4.73 -8.19 33.26
C ARG A 279 5.49 -8.81 32.09
N PHE A 280 6.22 -9.91 32.35
CA PHE A 280 7.02 -10.60 31.34
C PHE A 280 6.22 -10.95 30.07
N VAL A 281 5.02 -11.50 30.21
CA VAL A 281 4.17 -11.91 29.07
C VAL A 281 3.79 -10.71 28.19
N GLN A 282 3.57 -9.55 28.81
CA GLN A 282 3.24 -8.30 28.10
C GLN A 282 4.46 -7.79 27.31
N ARG A 283 5.65 -7.87 27.92
CA ARG A 283 6.92 -7.52 27.25
C ARG A 283 7.22 -8.43 26.07
N LEU A 284 7.01 -9.73 26.23
CA LEU A 284 7.17 -10.71 25.16
C LEU A 284 6.19 -10.44 24.01
N GLY A 285 4.91 -10.23 24.32
CA GLY A 285 3.89 -9.90 23.31
C GLY A 285 4.22 -8.61 22.56
N HIS A 286 4.66 -7.57 23.27
CA HIS A 286 5.13 -6.33 22.65
C HIS A 286 6.32 -6.55 21.72
N ALA A 287 7.34 -7.30 22.15
CA ALA A 287 8.54 -7.56 21.33
C ALA A 287 8.21 -8.34 20.05
N ILE A 288 7.35 -9.36 20.13
CA ILE A 288 6.88 -10.13 18.98
C ILE A 288 6.12 -9.23 18.00
N ASN A 289 5.18 -8.41 18.50
CA ASN A 289 4.42 -7.48 17.66
C ASN A 289 5.31 -6.41 17.03
N ALA A 290 6.27 -5.85 17.77
CA ALA A 290 7.21 -4.87 17.27
C ALA A 290 8.08 -5.44 16.15
N LEU A 291 8.63 -6.65 16.33
CA LEU A 291 9.42 -7.32 15.29
C LEU A 291 8.57 -7.61 14.05
N ALA A 292 7.36 -8.13 14.23
CA ALA A 292 6.45 -8.41 13.12
C ALA A 292 6.09 -7.13 12.35
N PHE A 293 5.76 -6.05 13.06
CA PHE A 293 5.45 -4.77 12.45
C PHE A 293 6.65 -4.20 11.68
N LEU A 294 7.87 -4.27 12.22
CA LEU A 294 9.08 -3.79 11.53
C LEU A 294 9.35 -4.56 10.23
N ILE A 295 9.18 -5.89 10.24
CA ILE A 295 9.35 -6.70 9.03
C ILE A 295 8.26 -6.37 7.99
N LEU A 296 7.01 -6.20 8.43
CA LEU A 296 5.91 -5.78 7.57
C LEU A 296 6.14 -4.39 6.96
N LEU A 297 6.63 -3.44 7.76
CA LEU A 297 6.99 -2.12 7.31
C LEU A 297 8.08 -2.17 6.24
N ILE A 298 9.17 -2.91 6.48
CA ILE A 298 10.28 -3.04 5.53
C ILE A 298 9.81 -3.70 4.23
N THR A 299 9.10 -4.83 4.33
CA THR A 299 8.61 -5.56 3.16
C THR A 299 7.56 -4.75 2.37
N GLY A 300 6.73 -3.96 3.04
CA GLY A 300 5.80 -3.01 2.42
C GLY A 300 6.51 -1.82 1.76
N LEU A 301 7.57 -1.29 2.38
CA LEU A 301 8.38 -0.22 1.80
C LEU A 301 9.03 -0.62 0.47
N PHE A 302 9.38 -1.90 0.29
CA PHE A 302 9.88 -2.41 -1.00
C PHE A 302 8.83 -2.32 -2.11
N LEU A 303 7.54 -2.38 -1.78
CA LEU A 303 6.44 -2.21 -2.75
C LEU A 303 6.13 -0.74 -3.00
N PHE A 304 6.28 0.09 -1.98
CA PHE A 304 5.89 1.49 -2.04
C PHE A 304 6.96 2.39 -2.66
N PHE A 305 8.25 2.07 -2.44
CA PHE A 305 9.37 2.87 -2.92
C PHE A 305 10.11 2.17 -4.05
N SER A 306 9.87 2.64 -5.28
CA SER A 306 10.39 2.05 -6.53
C SER A 306 11.90 1.73 -6.51
N PRO A 307 12.81 2.58 -5.97
CA PRO A 307 14.22 2.24 -5.85
C PRO A 307 14.53 1.00 -5.00
N LEU A 308 13.65 0.65 -4.05
CA LEU A 308 13.74 -0.57 -3.24
C LEU A 308 12.95 -1.75 -3.84
N GLY A 309 12.28 -1.55 -4.98
CA GLY A 309 11.48 -2.56 -5.66
C GLY A 309 12.26 -3.83 -6.03
N MET A 310 13.57 -3.71 -6.22
CA MET A 310 14.46 -4.86 -6.42
C MET A 310 14.45 -5.86 -5.25
N PHE A 311 14.10 -5.41 -4.04
CA PHE A 311 14.00 -6.26 -2.84
C PHE A 311 12.59 -6.85 -2.66
N ALA A 312 11.60 -6.42 -3.45
CA ALA A 312 10.21 -6.86 -3.33
C ALA A 312 9.95 -8.28 -3.84
N GLY A 313 10.98 -9.10 -4.05
CA GLY A 313 10.91 -10.45 -4.61
C GLY A 313 10.11 -11.47 -3.79
N GLN A 314 10.17 -12.74 -4.22
CA GLN A 314 9.38 -13.84 -3.62
C GLN A 314 9.59 -14.00 -2.11
N LEU A 315 10.83 -13.81 -1.63
CA LEU A 315 11.13 -13.86 -0.19
C LEU A 315 10.39 -12.77 0.58
N SER A 316 10.43 -11.52 0.10
CA SER A 316 9.71 -10.40 0.72
C SER A 316 8.22 -10.70 0.82
N ARG A 317 7.62 -11.22 -0.26
CA ARG A 317 6.21 -11.63 -0.29
C ARG A 317 5.87 -12.69 0.76
N VAL A 318 6.71 -13.72 0.89
CA VAL A 318 6.50 -14.81 1.86
C VAL A 318 6.62 -14.27 3.29
N LEU A 319 7.67 -13.50 3.58
CA LEU A 319 7.89 -12.88 4.89
C LEU A 319 6.72 -11.95 5.25
N HIS A 320 6.27 -11.12 4.32
CA HIS A 320 5.13 -10.23 4.54
C HIS A 320 3.88 -11.01 4.96
N ARG A 321 3.58 -12.13 4.30
CA ARG A 321 2.42 -12.96 4.66
C ARG A 321 2.56 -13.62 6.03
N ILE A 322 3.72 -14.20 6.32
CA ILE A 322 3.98 -14.87 7.60
C ILE A 322 3.84 -13.87 8.75
N PHE A 323 4.52 -12.72 8.65
CA PHE A 323 4.51 -11.73 9.73
C PHE A 323 3.18 -10.98 9.83
N ALA A 324 2.37 -10.92 8.77
CA ALA A 324 0.99 -10.41 8.85
C ALA A 324 0.11 -11.33 9.71
N VAL A 325 0.27 -12.65 9.62
CA VAL A 325 -0.41 -13.59 10.53
C VAL A 325 0.08 -13.39 11.96
N VAL A 326 1.40 -13.27 12.17
CA VAL A 326 1.96 -13.02 13.52
C VAL A 326 1.39 -11.74 14.12
N LEU A 327 1.35 -10.66 13.33
CA LEU A 327 0.73 -9.39 13.73
C LEU A 327 -0.75 -9.63 14.09
N PHE A 328 -1.53 -10.29 13.24
CA PHE A 328 -2.94 -10.56 13.51
C PHE A 328 -3.19 -11.35 14.81
N LEU A 329 -2.31 -12.31 15.13
CA LEU A 329 -2.40 -13.12 16.35
C LEU A 329 -1.98 -12.35 17.62
N GLY A 330 -1.25 -11.25 17.50
CA GLY A 330 -0.76 -10.45 18.62
C GLY A 330 -1.84 -10.00 19.61
N PRO A 331 -2.89 -9.29 19.16
CA PRO A 331 -3.99 -8.87 20.04
C PRO A 331 -4.74 -10.04 20.67
N ILE A 332 -4.89 -11.15 19.95
CA ILE A 332 -5.52 -12.39 20.45
C ILE A 332 -4.66 -12.96 21.58
N PHE A 333 -3.35 -13.08 21.38
CA PHE A 333 -2.40 -13.51 22.40
C PHE A 333 -2.47 -12.59 23.63
N TYR A 334 -2.52 -11.27 23.44
CA TYR A 334 -2.60 -10.31 24.55
C TYR A 334 -3.92 -10.41 25.32
N PHE A 335 -5.04 -10.59 24.62
CA PHE A 335 -6.35 -10.81 25.23
C PHE A 335 -6.38 -12.11 26.05
N MET A 336 -5.84 -13.21 25.50
CA MET A 336 -5.81 -14.51 26.18
C MET A 336 -4.92 -14.54 27.41
N THR A 337 -3.80 -13.79 27.38
CA THR A 337 -2.81 -13.82 28.47
C THR A 337 -2.99 -12.70 29.49
N SER A 338 -3.73 -11.65 29.17
CA SER A 338 -3.87 -10.44 29.99
C SER A 338 -5.25 -9.77 29.82
N ARG A 339 -6.33 -10.56 29.83
CA ARG A 339 -7.70 -10.12 29.52
C ARG A 339 -8.14 -8.84 30.23
N ASP A 340 -8.05 -8.80 31.56
CA ASP A 340 -8.61 -7.67 32.32
C ASP A 340 -7.82 -6.39 32.04
N ARG A 341 -6.50 -6.52 31.87
CA ARG A 341 -5.62 -5.43 31.43
C ARG A 341 -5.92 -4.99 30.00
N PHE A 342 -6.16 -5.92 29.09
CA PHE A 342 -6.55 -5.62 27.71
C PHE A 342 -7.82 -4.76 27.69
N LEU A 343 -8.86 -5.18 28.42
CA LEU A 343 -10.14 -4.47 28.48
C LEU A 343 -10.00 -3.10 29.15
N HIS A 344 -9.18 -3.01 30.21
CA HIS A 344 -8.87 -1.75 30.87
C HIS A 344 -8.20 -0.77 29.90
N LEU A 345 -7.13 -1.19 29.22
CA LEU A 345 -6.41 -0.33 28.26
C LEU A 345 -7.29 0.06 27.08
N LEU A 346 -8.11 -0.87 26.57
CA LEU A 346 -9.05 -0.59 25.49
C LEU A 346 -10.01 0.54 25.90
N LYS A 347 -10.66 0.42 27.07
CA LYS A 347 -11.57 1.45 27.58
C LYS A 347 -10.83 2.78 27.81
N ALA A 348 -9.66 2.73 28.44
CA ALA A 348 -8.86 3.91 28.75
C ALA A 348 -8.44 4.68 27.47
N SER A 349 -8.18 3.98 26.37
CA SER A 349 -7.78 4.61 25.09
C SER A 349 -8.86 5.50 24.47
N PHE A 350 -10.13 5.20 24.75
CA PHE A 350 -11.29 5.92 24.20
C PHE A 350 -12.02 6.77 25.24
N THR A 351 -11.48 6.91 26.45
CA THR A 351 -12.08 7.70 27.52
C THR A 351 -11.16 8.87 27.86
N TYR A 352 -11.68 10.09 27.75
CA TYR A 352 -10.96 11.34 27.98
C TYR A 352 -11.70 12.22 28.99
N ASN A 353 -10.96 12.86 29.89
CA ASN A 353 -11.47 13.84 30.83
C ASN A 353 -10.96 15.26 30.50
N LYS A 354 -11.27 16.23 31.36
CA LYS A 354 -10.86 17.64 31.16
C LYS A 354 -9.34 17.81 31.25
N ASP A 355 -8.69 17.09 32.17
CA ASP A 355 -7.25 17.15 32.36
C ASP A 355 -6.51 16.58 31.15
N ASP A 356 -7.04 15.52 30.53
CA ASP A 356 -6.49 14.98 29.28
C ASP A 356 -6.51 16.03 28.14
N LEU A 357 -7.61 16.78 28.00
CA LEU A 357 -7.72 17.84 26.99
C LEU A 357 -6.75 19.00 27.24
N ILE A 358 -6.63 19.42 28.51
CA ILE A 358 -5.67 20.46 28.91
C ILE A 358 -4.24 19.98 28.66
N TRP A 359 -3.95 18.73 29.00
CA TRP A 359 -2.65 18.11 28.75
C TRP A 359 -2.33 18.14 27.26
N LEU A 360 -3.27 17.75 26.40
CA LEU A 360 -3.07 17.76 24.95
C LEU A 360 -2.81 19.15 24.39
N LEU A 361 -3.52 20.17 24.88
CA LEU A 361 -3.28 21.55 24.45
C LEU A 361 -1.91 22.08 24.89
N LYS A 362 -1.42 21.62 26.05
CA LYS A 362 -0.15 22.08 26.63
C LYS A 362 1.05 21.19 26.26
N MET A 363 0.83 19.98 25.74
CA MET A 363 1.90 19.04 25.41
C MET A 363 3.02 19.64 24.53
N PRO A 364 2.78 20.59 23.60
CA PRO A 364 3.87 21.14 22.80
C PRO A 364 4.90 21.89 23.67
N LEU A 365 4.48 22.44 24.81
CA LEU A 365 5.37 23.14 25.77
C LEU A 365 6.42 22.20 26.36
N TYR A 366 6.12 20.90 26.41
CA TYR A 366 7.05 19.87 26.85
C TYR A 366 8.34 19.93 26.01
N PHE A 367 8.23 20.05 24.69
CA PHE A 367 9.40 20.10 23.79
C PHE A 367 10.28 21.34 23.97
N PHE A 368 9.73 22.41 24.53
CA PHE A 368 10.44 23.67 24.76
C PHE A 368 10.97 23.81 26.20
N GLY A 369 10.96 22.73 26.99
CA GLY A 369 11.44 22.76 28.39
C GLY A 369 10.53 23.55 29.32
N LYS A 370 9.24 23.67 28.98
CA LYS A 370 8.23 24.39 29.77
C LYS A 370 7.13 23.42 30.23
N ALA A 371 7.53 22.26 30.76
CA ALA A 371 6.61 21.22 31.22
C ALA A 371 5.90 21.56 32.55
N GLY A 372 6.34 22.61 33.26
CA GLY A 372 5.73 23.05 34.51
C GLY A 372 4.23 23.36 34.37
N GLY A 373 3.41 22.79 35.26
CA GLY A 373 1.97 23.04 35.32
C GLY A 373 1.13 22.26 34.29
N LEU A 374 1.66 21.12 33.80
CA LEU A 374 0.84 20.10 33.14
C LEU A 374 -0.09 19.44 34.18
N PRO A 375 -1.34 19.14 33.80
CA PRO A 375 -2.27 18.48 34.71
C PRO A 375 -1.81 17.04 34.98
N PRO A 376 -2.07 16.51 36.19
CA PRO A 376 -1.60 15.19 36.59
C PRO A 376 -2.22 14.11 35.70
N GLN A 377 -1.46 13.05 35.42
CA GLN A 377 -1.85 11.99 34.49
C GLN A 377 -1.93 10.64 35.19
N GLY A 378 -2.84 9.78 34.71
CA GLY A 378 -2.98 8.39 35.14
C GLY A 378 -1.97 7.46 34.50
N GLU A 379 -2.25 6.15 34.53
CA GLU A 379 -1.33 5.10 34.09
C GLU A 379 -0.86 5.30 32.64
N ILE A 380 -1.78 5.76 31.80
CA ILE A 380 -1.50 6.22 30.45
C ILE A 380 -1.92 7.69 30.33
N ASN A 381 -1.00 8.52 29.86
CA ASN A 381 -1.26 9.93 29.62
C ASN A 381 -2.09 10.14 28.34
N ALA A 382 -2.64 11.35 28.16
CA ALA A 382 -3.52 11.66 27.05
C ALA A 382 -2.87 11.43 25.66
N GLY A 383 -1.57 11.71 25.51
CA GLY A 383 -0.84 11.43 24.28
C GLY A 383 -0.72 9.92 23.98
N GLN A 384 -0.42 9.11 25.00
CA GLN A 384 -0.40 7.66 24.90
C GLN A 384 -1.79 7.07 24.59
N ARG A 385 -2.88 7.66 25.12
CA ARG A 385 -4.26 7.27 24.79
C ARG A 385 -4.58 7.49 23.32
N ILE A 386 -4.28 8.69 22.78
CA ILE A 386 -4.48 8.99 21.36
C ILE A 386 -3.64 8.04 20.50
N HIS A 387 -2.36 7.86 20.85
CA HIS A 387 -1.47 6.96 20.12
C HIS A 387 -2.02 5.54 20.07
N HIS A 388 -2.43 4.99 21.22
CA HIS A 388 -2.94 3.63 21.31
C HIS A 388 -4.31 3.49 20.61
N ALA A 389 -5.22 4.44 20.77
CA ALA A 389 -6.52 4.45 20.07
C ALA A 389 -6.35 4.50 18.55
N THR A 390 -5.50 5.39 18.06
CA THR A 390 -5.20 5.54 16.63
C THR A 390 -4.53 4.27 16.10
N THR A 391 -3.58 3.71 16.86
CA THR A 391 -2.96 2.43 16.54
C THR A 391 -4.01 1.33 16.42
N ILE A 392 -4.93 1.18 17.39
CA ILE A 392 -6.01 0.17 17.33
C ILE A 392 -6.84 0.33 16.04
N ILE A 393 -7.27 1.55 15.70
CA ILE A 393 -8.11 1.80 14.53
C ILE A 393 -7.38 1.37 13.25
N PHE A 394 -6.19 1.91 13.01
CA PHE A 394 -5.47 1.66 11.77
C PHE A 394 -4.85 0.26 11.69
N TYR A 395 -4.56 -0.36 12.84
CA TYR A 395 -4.16 -1.76 12.91
C TYR A 395 -5.26 -2.70 12.42
N ASN A 396 -6.51 -2.44 12.82
CA ASN A 396 -7.64 -3.23 12.33
C ASN A 396 -7.94 -2.96 10.85
N LEU A 397 -7.80 -1.70 10.40
CA LEU A 397 -7.96 -1.34 8.99
C LEU A 397 -6.88 -2.00 8.11
N VAL A 398 -5.61 -2.00 8.52
CA VAL A 398 -4.53 -2.67 7.76
C VAL A 398 -4.71 -4.19 7.75
N ALA A 399 -5.16 -4.79 8.85
CA ALA A 399 -5.45 -6.21 8.92
C ALA A 399 -6.60 -6.62 7.99
N LEU A 400 -7.73 -5.90 8.05
CA LEU A 400 -8.91 -6.19 7.24
C LEU A 400 -8.60 -5.98 5.74
N SER A 401 -8.01 -4.85 5.38
CA SER A 401 -7.60 -4.57 4.00
C SER A 401 -6.56 -5.58 3.50
N GLY A 402 -5.60 -5.99 4.34
CA GLY A 402 -4.61 -7.01 3.99
C GLY A 402 -5.23 -8.37 3.67
N VAL A 403 -6.22 -8.80 4.47
CA VAL A 403 -6.99 -10.04 4.18
C VAL A 403 -7.72 -9.93 2.84
N MET A 404 -8.34 -8.77 2.56
CA MET A 404 -9.01 -8.54 1.27
C MET A 404 -8.01 -8.60 0.10
N LEU A 405 -6.82 -8.02 0.25
CA LEU A 405 -5.77 -8.09 -0.76
C LEU A 405 -5.25 -9.52 -0.99
N TRP A 406 -5.28 -10.39 0.02
CA TRP A 406 -4.94 -11.82 -0.15
C TRP A 406 -5.99 -12.60 -0.93
N ILE A 407 -7.28 -12.25 -0.80
CA ILE A 407 -8.36 -12.82 -1.62
C ILE A 407 -8.11 -12.49 -3.11
N GLY A 408 -7.55 -11.31 -3.38
CA GLY A 408 -7.04 -10.89 -4.68
C GLY A 408 -8.12 -10.37 -5.64
N ARG A 409 -7.68 -9.63 -6.66
CA ARG A 409 -8.56 -8.97 -7.64
C ARG A 409 -9.44 -9.94 -8.43
N SER A 410 -9.02 -11.18 -8.60
CA SER A 410 -9.80 -12.20 -9.32
C SER A 410 -11.11 -12.58 -8.62
N ASN A 411 -11.23 -12.35 -7.31
CA ASN A 411 -12.40 -12.74 -6.52
C ASN A 411 -13.11 -11.52 -5.89
N LEU A 412 -12.63 -10.30 -6.14
CA LEU A 412 -13.18 -9.06 -5.61
C LEU A 412 -13.58 -8.14 -6.76
N SER A 413 -14.60 -7.30 -6.55
CA SER A 413 -14.95 -6.24 -7.49
C SER A 413 -13.78 -5.25 -7.62
N PRO A 414 -13.64 -4.57 -8.78
CA PRO A 414 -12.58 -3.57 -8.97
C PRO A 414 -12.59 -2.48 -7.90
N GLU A 415 -13.77 -1.99 -7.51
CA GLU A 415 -13.94 -0.95 -6.49
C GLU A 415 -13.48 -1.44 -5.13
N LEU A 416 -13.87 -2.67 -4.77
CA LEU A 416 -13.55 -3.25 -3.47
C LEU A 416 -12.05 -3.56 -3.34
N PHE A 417 -11.44 -4.10 -4.39
CA PHE A 417 -10.00 -4.35 -4.41
C PHE A 417 -9.20 -3.04 -4.34
N THR A 418 -9.59 -2.04 -5.12
CA THR A 418 -8.92 -0.73 -5.13
C THR A 418 -9.12 -0.01 -3.78
N GLY A 419 -10.32 -0.08 -3.20
CA GLY A 419 -10.59 0.48 -1.88
C GLY A 419 -9.76 -0.20 -0.78
N ALA A 420 -9.63 -1.54 -0.83
CA ALA A 420 -8.76 -2.27 0.09
C ALA A 420 -7.28 -1.86 -0.07
N LEU A 421 -6.80 -1.70 -1.31
CA LEU A 421 -5.44 -1.25 -1.58
C LEU A 421 -5.15 0.12 -0.95
N VAL A 422 -6.01 1.10 -1.23
CA VAL A 422 -5.87 2.47 -0.68
C VAL A 422 -5.96 2.46 0.84
N ALA A 423 -6.93 1.73 1.41
CA ALA A 423 -7.08 1.62 2.85
C ALA A 423 -5.83 1.00 3.51
N HIS A 424 -5.22 0.00 2.87
CA HIS A 424 -4.01 -0.64 3.37
C HIS A 424 -2.82 0.33 3.40
N ASP A 425 -2.57 1.02 2.28
CA ASP A 425 -1.44 1.93 2.12
C ASP A 425 -1.55 3.15 3.05
N VAL A 426 -2.73 3.77 3.12
CA VAL A 426 -2.99 4.91 4.03
C VAL A 426 -2.88 4.48 5.50
N SER A 427 -3.38 3.29 5.86
CA SER A 427 -3.25 2.79 7.22
C SER A 427 -1.80 2.54 7.60
N MET A 428 -1.00 1.96 6.69
CA MET A 428 0.43 1.76 6.91
C MET A 428 1.19 3.07 7.02
N ALA A 429 0.85 4.09 6.22
CA ALA A 429 1.42 5.43 6.32
C ALA A 429 1.23 6.01 7.73
N ILE A 430 -0.02 6.01 8.22
CA ILE A 430 -0.37 6.55 9.53
C ILE A 430 0.30 5.75 10.65
N LEU A 431 0.27 4.42 10.59
CA LEU A 431 0.95 3.56 11.57
C LEU A 431 2.47 3.79 11.57
N THR A 432 3.07 4.10 10.43
CA THR A 432 4.50 4.41 10.32
C THR A 432 4.82 5.73 11.05
N VAL A 433 4.04 6.78 10.83
CA VAL A 433 4.18 8.05 11.56
C VAL A 433 4.03 7.84 13.08
N LEU A 434 3.03 7.05 13.47
CA LEU A 434 2.82 6.69 14.88
C LEU A 434 3.98 5.87 15.46
N LEU A 435 4.58 4.97 14.69
CA LEU A 435 5.77 4.21 15.11
C LEU A 435 6.95 5.15 15.35
N PHE A 436 7.23 6.08 14.42
CA PHE A 436 8.30 7.06 14.59
C PHE A 436 8.09 7.91 15.85
N GLY A 437 6.88 8.41 16.08
CA GLY A 437 6.53 9.14 17.30
C GLY A 437 6.72 8.28 18.55
N HIS A 438 6.22 7.05 18.55
CA HIS A 438 6.36 6.10 19.65
C HIS A 438 7.82 5.85 20.02
N VAL A 439 8.63 5.46 19.03
CA VAL A 439 10.06 5.19 19.21
C VAL A 439 10.78 6.45 19.68
N TYR A 440 10.51 7.60 19.08
CA TYR A 440 11.11 8.87 19.49
C TYR A 440 10.89 9.18 20.97
N PHE A 441 9.64 9.13 21.44
CA PHE A 441 9.33 9.40 22.85
C PHE A 441 9.94 8.36 23.79
N THR A 442 10.13 7.11 23.34
CA THR A 442 10.82 6.11 24.17
C THR A 442 12.28 6.46 24.46
N PHE A 443 12.96 7.15 23.54
CA PHE A 443 14.33 7.61 23.75
C PHE A 443 14.39 8.92 24.52
N VAL A 444 13.53 9.89 24.20
CA VAL A 444 13.48 11.19 24.90
C VAL A 444 13.29 10.99 26.41
N TYR A 445 12.39 10.09 26.81
CA TYR A 445 12.08 9.81 28.22
C TYR A 445 12.78 8.58 28.80
N GLY A 446 13.64 7.90 28.04
CA GLY A 446 14.29 6.66 28.51
C GLY A 446 13.31 5.49 28.77
N ALA A 447 12.08 5.56 28.27
CA ALA A 447 11.05 4.54 28.48
C ALA A 447 11.35 3.18 27.81
N LEU A 448 12.31 3.12 26.88
CA LEU A 448 12.71 1.85 26.25
C LEU A 448 13.26 0.85 27.28
N ASN A 449 14.10 1.30 28.20
CA ASN A 449 14.65 0.43 29.24
C ASN A 449 13.53 -0.09 30.18
N ASN A 450 12.52 0.74 30.42
CA ASN A 450 11.35 0.38 31.21
C ASN A 450 10.53 -0.73 30.56
N MET A 451 10.39 -0.68 29.22
CA MET A 451 9.71 -1.73 28.46
C MET A 451 10.52 -3.03 28.41
N ILE A 452 11.85 -2.94 28.33
CA ILE A 452 12.75 -4.11 28.31
C ILE A 452 12.79 -4.80 29.67
N THR A 453 12.92 -4.05 30.77
CA THR A 453 13.05 -4.61 32.14
C THR A 453 11.70 -4.90 32.80
N GLY A 454 10.66 -4.15 32.41
CA GLY A 454 9.33 -4.18 33.00
C GLY A 454 9.19 -3.37 34.29
N ARG A 455 10.22 -2.60 34.65
CA ARG A 455 10.28 -1.81 35.89
C ARG A 455 10.53 -0.35 35.58
N ILE A 456 10.04 0.54 36.42
CA ILE A 456 10.28 1.99 36.38
C ILE A 456 10.69 2.47 37.76
N SER A 457 11.38 3.62 37.85
CA SER A 457 11.61 4.27 39.14
C SER A 457 10.34 4.94 39.67
N LYS A 458 10.23 5.10 41.00
CA LYS A 458 9.18 5.93 41.60
C LYS A 458 9.20 7.37 41.10
N LEU A 459 10.39 7.97 40.99
CA LEU A 459 10.58 9.31 40.40
C LEU A 459 9.95 9.39 39.00
N TYR A 460 10.19 8.38 38.15
CA TYR A 460 9.58 8.33 36.83
C TYR A 460 8.05 8.25 36.90
N ALA A 461 7.52 7.43 37.81
CA ALA A 461 6.08 7.34 38.02
C ALA A 461 5.49 8.68 38.50
N GLN A 462 6.20 9.41 39.36
CA GLN A 462 5.73 10.67 39.91
C GLN A 462 5.72 11.81 38.88
N VAL A 463 6.73 11.87 38.02
CA VAL A 463 6.81 12.88 36.95
C VAL A 463 5.78 12.61 35.86
N GLU A 464 5.73 11.38 35.33
CA GLU A 464 4.94 11.08 34.12
C GLU A 464 3.54 10.53 34.42
N HIS A 465 3.32 9.95 35.60
CA HIS A 465 2.10 9.22 35.97
C HIS A 465 1.66 9.44 37.44
N PRO A 466 1.58 10.69 37.93
CA PRO A 466 1.37 10.97 39.36
C PRO A 466 0.06 10.39 39.92
N LEU A 467 -1.05 10.40 39.15
CA LEU A 467 -2.31 9.83 39.62
C LEU A 467 -2.23 8.31 39.75
N TRP A 468 -1.47 7.66 38.88
CA TRP A 468 -1.28 6.21 38.95
C TRP A 468 -0.41 5.80 40.12
N LEU A 469 0.62 6.58 40.44
CA LEU A 469 1.42 6.35 41.63
C LEU A 469 0.56 6.46 42.91
N GLN A 470 -0.29 7.49 42.99
CA GLN A 470 -1.25 7.64 44.10
C GLN A 470 -2.20 6.44 44.21
N GLU A 471 -2.77 5.98 43.09
CA GLU A 471 -3.64 4.80 43.05
C GLU A 471 -2.93 3.53 43.57
N LEU A 472 -1.65 3.34 43.22
CA LEU A 472 -0.85 2.21 43.70
C LEU A 472 -0.58 2.30 45.20
N GLU A 473 -0.21 3.48 45.70
CA GLU A 473 0.04 3.68 47.12
C GLU A 473 -1.23 3.50 47.96
N GLU A 474 -2.39 3.90 47.43
CA GLU A 474 -3.68 3.62 48.07
C GLU A 474 -4.05 2.13 48.03
N GLN A 475 -3.65 1.39 46.99
CA GLN A 475 -3.84 -0.07 46.92
C GLN A 475 -2.97 -0.77 47.95
N ASP A 476 -1.68 -0.46 48.02
CA ASP A 476 -0.75 -1.03 49.00
C ASP A 476 -1.23 -0.78 50.43
N LYS A 477 -1.71 0.45 50.74
CA LYS A 477 -2.28 0.78 52.05
C LYS A 477 -3.52 -0.03 52.40
N ARG A 478 -4.38 -0.34 51.41
CA ARG A 478 -5.58 -1.17 51.63
C ARG A 478 -5.20 -2.62 51.89
N ASP A 479 -4.25 -3.15 51.12
CA ASP A 479 -3.79 -4.53 51.24
C ASP A 479 -3.02 -4.77 52.54
N ASP A 480 -2.29 -3.77 53.07
CA ASP A 480 -1.61 -3.82 54.38
C ASP A 480 -2.58 -3.73 55.58
N THR A 481 -3.83 -3.32 55.38
CA THR A 481 -4.87 -3.20 56.43
C THR A 481 -5.85 -4.37 56.50
N LEU A 482 -5.71 -5.36 55.61
CA LEU A 482 -6.50 -6.61 55.54
C LEU A 482 -5.66 -7.80 55.98
#